data_AF-A0A840R9R6-F1
#
_entry.id   AF-A0A840R9R6-F1
#
_cell.length_a   1.000
_cell.length_b   1.000
_cell.length_c   1.000
_cell.angle_alpha   90.00
_cell.angle_beta   90.00
_cell.angle_gamma   90.00
#
_symmetry.space_group_name_H-M   'P 1'
#
loop_
_entity.id
_entity.type
_entity.pdbx_description
1 polymer ?
#
loop_
_entity_poly.entity_id
_entity_poly.type
_entity_poly.pdbx_seq_one_letter_code
_entity_poly.pdbx_strand_id
1 'polypeptide(L)' 'MLKEQQTVSSEELMAHVRQSLGGYKTPKTLKFVSELPLSAVGKVLRRKVRDDYWKDSPRKVG' A
#
# COMPACT_ATOMS: atom_id res chain seq x y z
N MET A 1 11.93 -8.74 -1.11
CA MET A 1 11.74 -8.13 -2.44
C MET A 1 11.40 -9.26 -3.40
N LEU A 2 10.47 -9.05 -4.33
CA LEU A 2 10.17 -10.05 -5.38
C LEU A 2 11.41 -10.26 -6.23
N LYS A 3 11.64 -11.50 -6.68
CA LYS A 3 12.72 -11.80 -7.62
C LYS A 3 12.36 -11.23 -9.00
N GLU A 4 13.39 -11.03 -9.85
CA GLU A 4 13.18 -10.58 -11.23
C GLU A 4 12.16 -11.47 -11.94
N GLN A 5 11.23 -10.85 -12.67
CA GLN A 5 10.11 -11.49 -13.40
C GLN A 5 9.02 -12.16 -12.55
N GLN A 6 8.98 -11.95 -11.23
CA GLN A 6 7.83 -12.36 -10.43
C GLN A 6 6.78 -11.27 -10.33
N THR A 7 5.56 -11.62 -10.71
CA THR A 7 4.34 -10.87 -10.42
C THR A 7 3.66 -11.49 -9.20
N VAL A 8 3.01 -10.65 -8.39
CA VAL A 8 2.20 -11.10 -7.25
C VAL A 8 0.86 -10.41 -7.30
N SER A 9 -0.21 -11.14 -7.01
CA SER A 9 -1.55 -10.54 -6.92
C SER A 9 -1.74 -9.82 -5.58
N SER A 10 -2.72 -8.93 -5.52
CA SER A 10 -3.13 -8.33 -4.24
C SER A 10 -3.66 -9.37 -3.27
N GLU A 11 -4.37 -10.42 -3.72
CA GLU A 11 -4.87 -11.47 -2.83
C GLU A 11 -3.74 -12.29 -2.22
N GLU A 12 -2.72 -12.64 -3.02
CA GLU A 12 -1.56 -13.40 -2.54
C GLU A 12 -0.82 -12.62 -1.45
N LEU A 13 -0.62 -11.31 -1.64
CA LEU A 13 -0.01 -10.44 -0.63
C LEU A 13 -0.88 -10.34 0.64
N MET A 14 -2.19 -10.18 0.50
CA MET A 14 -3.09 -10.13 1.67
C MET A 14 -3.10 -11.46 2.43
N ALA A 15 -3.14 -12.59 1.71
CA ALA A 15 -3.09 -13.93 2.31
C ALA A 15 -1.77 -14.15 3.05
N HIS A 16 -0.64 -13.73 2.45
CA HIS A 16 0.66 -13.79 3.09
C HIS A 16 0.71 -12.98 4.39
N VAL A 17 0.28 -11.71 4.35
CA VAL A 17 0.22 -10.85 5.55
C VAL A 17 -0.72 -11.44 6.61
N ARG A 18 -1.86 -11.99 6.21
CA ARG A 18 -2.82 -12.63 7.12
C ARG A 18 -2.21 -13.84 7.82
N GLN A 19 -1.47 -14.67 7.08
CA GLN A 19 -0.79 -15.85 7.63
C GLN A 19 0.34 -15.44 8.60
N SER A 20 1.11 -14.39 8.28
CA SER A 20 2.26 -13.98 9.08
C SER A 20 1.93 -13.10 10.28
N LEU A 21 0.96 -12.18 10.14
CA LEU A 21 0.66 -11.14 11.14
C LEU A 21 -0.74 -11.27 11.76
N GLY A 22 -1.56 -12.21 11.27
CA GLY A 22 -2.93 -12.41 11.70
C GLY A 22 -3.94 -11.48 11.01
N GLY A 23 -5.22 -11.88 11.05
CA GLY A 23 -6.31 -11.20 10.34
C GLY A 23 -6.51 -9.73 10.70
N TYR A 24 -6.24 -9.34 11.95
CA TYR A 24 -6.45 -7.96 12.41
C TYR A 24 -5.42 -6.97 11.83
N LYS A 25 -4.20 -7.42 11.56
CA LYS A 25 -3.13 -6.61 10.95
C LYS A 25 -3.14 -6.65 9.43
N THR A 26 -4.01 -7.46 8.85
CA THR A 26 -4.12 -7.57 7.39
C THR A 26 -4.75 -6.29 6.84
N PRO A 27 -4.14 -5.63 5.84
CA PRO A 27 -4.73 -4.46 5.22
C PRO A 27 -6.05 -4.82 4.56
N LYS A 28 -7.01 -3.90 4.60
CA LYS A 28 -8.32 -4.06 3.92
C LYS A 28 -8.25 -3.78 2.43
N THR A 29 -7.24 -3.03 2.00
CA THR A 29 -7.10 -2.57 0.63
C THR A 29 -5.61 -2.43 0.33
N LEU A 30 -5.20 -2.85 -0.86
CA LEU A 30 -3.85 -2.69 -1.39
C LEU A 30 -3.93 -2.00 -2.73
N LYS A 31 -3.04 -1.04 -2.96
CA LYS A 31 -2.89 -0.35 -4.24
C LYS A 31 -1.43 -0.43 -4.65
N PHE A 32 -1.17 -1.05 -5.79
CA PHE A 32 0.15 -0.99 -6.40
C PHE A 32 0.32 0.37 -7.07
N VAL A 33 1.49 0.98 -6.88
CA VAL A 33 1.88 2.24 -7.49
C VAL A 33 3.22 2.03 -8.17
N SER A 34 3.41 2.67 -9.32
CA SER A 34 4.69 2.63 -10.05
C SER A 34 5.79 3.34 -9.27
N GLU A 35 5.44 4.40 -8.55
CA GLU A 35 6.38 5.20 -7.76
C GLU A 35 5.73 5.73 -6.49
N LEU A 36 6.51 5.81 -5.41
CA LEU A 36 6.08 6.45 -4.18
C LEU A 36 6.35 7.96 -4.26
N PRO A 37 5.42 8.83 -3.80
CA PRO A 37 5.69 10.26 -3.77
C PRO A 37 6.79 10.54 -2.72
N LEU A 38 7.96 10.92 -3.20
CA LEU A 38 9.11 11.28 -2.36
C LEU A 38 9.29 12.80 -2.29
N SER A 39 9.86 13.27 -1.20
CA SER A 39 10.38 14.65 -1.07
C SER A 39 11.68 14.81 -1.86
N ALA A 40 12.15 16.05 -2.03
CA ALA A 40 13.44 16.34 -2.67
C ALA A 40 14.64 15.61 -2.01
N VAL A 41 14.51 15.21 -0.74
CA VAL A 41 15.51 14.45 0.01
C VAL A 41 15.17 12.95 0.14
N GLY A 42 14.25 12.44 -0.68
CA GLY A 42 13.92 11.00 -0.77
C GLY A 42 12.97 10.44 0.30
N LYS A 43 12.46 11.27 1.24
CA LYS A 43 11.48 10.80 2.24
C LYS A 43 10.09 10.64 1.62
N VAL A 44 9.38 9.56 1.97
CA VAL A 44 7.98 9.36 1.53
C VAL A 44 7.07 10.46 2.08
N LEU A 45 6.37 11.15 1.18
CA LEU A 45 5.39 12.18 1.50
C LEU A 45 4.05 11.54 1.87
N ARG A 46 3.92 11.11 3.13
CA ARG A 46 2.70 10.47 3.66
C ARG A 46 1.42 11.27 3.40
N ARG A 47 1.49 12.61 3.43
CA ARG A 47 0.35 13.48 3.10
C ARG A 47 -0.15 13.23 1.69
N LYS A 48 0.75 13.22 0.70
CA LYS A 48 0.41 12.99 -0.71
C LYS A 48 -0.14 11.58 -0.94
N VAL A 49 0.48 10.57 -0.31
CA VAL A 49 -0.06 9.19 -0.33
C VAL A 49 -1.51 9.15 0.20
N ARG A 50 -1.78 9.84 1.31
CA ARG A 50 -3.12 9.91 1.90
C ARG A 50 -4.09 10.64 1.00
N ASP A 51 -3.70 11.79 0.45
CA ASP A 51 -4.55 12.59 -0.44
C ASP A 51 -4.91 11.81 -1.71
N ASP A 52 -3.95 11.12 -2.32
CA ASP A 52 -4.15 10.29 -3.51
C ASP A 52 -5.04 9.06 -3.23
N TYR A 53 -4.94 8.49 -2.03
CA TYR A 53 -5.77 7.35 -1.63
C TYR A 53 -7.22 7.75 -1.35
N TRP A 54 -7.43 8.91 -0.71
CA TRP A 54 -8.76 9.37 -0.30
C TRP A 54 -9.41 10.37 -1.28
N LYS A 55 -8.84 10.57 -2.48
CA LYS A 55 -9.33 11.55 -3.45
C LYS A 55 -10.82 11.38 -3.77
N ASP A 56 -11.24 10.12 -3.96
CA ASP A 56 -12.60 9.77 -4.40
C ASP A 56 -13.41 9.07 -3.29
N SER A 57 -12.92 9.09 -2.05
CA SER A 57 -13.55 8.37 -0.95
C SER A 57 -14.34 9.31 -0.03
N PRO A 58 -15.58 8.95 0.34
CA PRO A 58 -16.49 9.85 1.05
C PRO A 58 -16.09 10.14 2.51
N ARG A 59 -15.13 9.39 3.06
CA ARG A 59 -14.72 9.54 4.47
C ARG A 59 -13.21 9.48 4.60
N LYS A 60 -12.55 10.57 4.97
CA LYS A 60 -11.09 10.56 5.23
C LYS A 60 -10.78 10.14 6.68
N VAL A 61 -9.63 9.50 6.89
CA VAL A 61 -9.07 9.29 8.24
C VAL A 61 -8.10 10.43 8.55
N GLY A 62 -8.37 11.15 9.64
CA GLY A 62 -7.62 12.32 10.11
C GLY A 62 -6.20 11.99 10.57
#